data_AF-A0A1Q3W2P2-F1
#
_entry.id   AF-A0A1Q3W2P2-F1
#
_cell.length_a   1.000
_cell.length_b   1.000
_cell.length_c   1.000
_cell.angle_alpha   90.00
_cell.angle_beta   90.00
_cell.angle_gamma   90.00
#
_symmetry.space_group_name_H-M   'P 1'
#
loop_
_entity.id
_entity.type
_entity.pdbx_description
1 polymer ?
#
loop_
_entity_poly.entity_id
_entity_poly.type
_entity_poly.pdbx_seq_one_letter_code
_entity_poly.pdbx_strand_id
1 'polypeptide(L)' 'MAIRDFLVGIGMVFVIEGLLFAAFPGMMRNAMKNVLESPETLLRGLGLAMAVLGVVLVGAIRYGS' A
#
# COMPACT_ATOMS: atom_id res chain seq x y z
N MET A 1 -20.15 9.28 6.56
CA MET A 1 -19.68 7.90 6.82
C MET A 1 -18.44 7.60 6.00
N ALA A 2 -18.53 7.62 4.66
CA ALA A 2 -17.41 7.31 3.75
C ALA A 2 -16.06 8.00 4.02
N ILE A 3 -16.06 9.31 4.35
CA ILE A 3 -14.82 10.03 4.65
C ILE A 3 -14.12 9.46 5.91
N ARG A 4 -14.90 9.02 6.90
CA ARG A 4 -14.38 8.48 8.18
C ARG A 4 -13.74 7.13 7.95
N ASP A 5 -14.36 6.28 7.14
CA ASP A 5 -13.86 4.95 6.79
C ASP A 5 -12.57 5.06 5.95
N PHE A 6 -12.51 6.05 5.05
CA PHE A 6 -11.30 6.37 4.30
C PHE A 6 -10.15 6.83 5.21
N LEU A 7 -10.43 7.74 6.15
CA LEU A 7 -9.43 8.19 7.13
C LEU A 7 -8.93 7.04 8.03
N VAL A 8 -9.80 6.12 8.43
CA VAL A 8 -9.41 4.92 9.17
C VAL A 8 -8.52 4.01 8.33
N GLY A 9 -8.86 3.80 7.05
CA GLY A 9 -8.02 3.05 6.11
C GLY A 9 -6.62 3.64 5.95
N ILE A 10 -6.54 4.97 5.76
CA ILE A 10 -5.25 5.67 5.72
C ILE A 10 -4.49 5.48 7.03
N GLY A 11 -5.15 5.70 8.18
CA GLY A 11 -4.53 5.53 9.49
C GLY A 11 -3.93 4.14 9.69
N MET A 12 -4.62 3.09 9.23
CA MET A 12 -4.14 1.71 9.29
C MET A 12 -2.89 1.49 8.42
N VAL A 13 -2.82 2.08 7.23
CA VAL A 13 -1.61 2.02 6.39
C VAL A 13 -0.42 2.64 7.12
N PHE A 14 -0.59 3.82 7.73
CA PHE A 14 0.46 4.47 8.51
C PHE A 14 0.92 3.64 9.72
N VAL A 15 -0.01 2.98 10.42
CA VAL A 15 0.32 2.08 11.53
C VAL A 15 1.17 0.90 11.03
N ILE A 16 0.77 0.27 9.92
CA ILE A 16 1.51 -0.86 9.35
C ILE A 16 2.90 -0.41 8.89
N GLU A 17 3.01 0.70 8.16
CA GLU A 17 4.30 1.23 7.71
C GLU A 17 5.20 1.57 8.90
N GLY A 18 4.69 2.28 9.91
CA GLY A 18 5.44 2.65 11.11
C GLY A 18 5.94 1.43 11.89
N LEU A 19 5.11 0.40 12.04
CA LEU A 19 5.50 -0.87 12.67
C LEU A 19 6.57 -1.60 11.86
N LEU A 20 6.47 -1.64 10.54
CA LEU A 20 7.47 -2.25 9.67
C LEU A 20 8.81 -1.51 9.76
N PHE A 21 8.80 -0.17 9.80
CA PHE A 21 10.01 0.63 10.01
C PHE A 21 10.64 0.39 11.39
N ALA A 22 9.82 0.26 12.44
CA ALA A 22 10.29 0.04 13.80
C ALA A 22 10.83 -1.39 14.02
N ALA A 23 10.11 -2.40 13.52
CA ALA A 23 10.46 -3.81 13.72
C ALA A 23 11.53 -4.30 12.73
N PHE A 24 11.50 -3.85 11.47
CA PHE A 24 12.36 -4.34 10.40
C PHE A 24 12.98 -3.21 9.54
N PRO A 25 13.77 -2.30 10.14
CA PRO A 25 14.34 -1.16 9.43
C PRO A 25 15.26 -1.55 8.27
N GLY A 26 15.96 -2.69 8.37
CA GLY A 26 16.85 -3.20 7.33
C GLY A 26 16.11 -3.64 6.06
N MET A 27 14.97 -4.31 6.23
CA MET A 27 14.12 -4.73 5.11
C MET A 27 13.59 -3.51 4.36
N MET A 28 13.09 -2.51 5.07
CA MET A 28 12.56 -1.28 4.49
C MET A 28 13.62 -0.51 3.69
N ARG A 29 14.85 -0.40 4.23
CA ARG A 29 15.98 0.22 3.53
C ARG A 29 16.34 -0.52 2.24
N ASN A 30 16.36 -1.85 2.26
CA ASN A 30 16.65 -2.63 1.05
C ASN A 30 15.52 -2.50 0.02
N ALA A 31 14.26 -2.52 0.46
CA ALA A 31 13.12 -2.28 -0.42
C ALA A 31 13.22 -0.91 -1.11
N MET A 32 13.56 0.15 -0.37
CA MET A 32 13.77 1.48 -0.97
C MET A 32 14.91 1.50 -2.00
N LYS A 33 16.04 0.83 -1.72
CA LYS A 33 17.13 0.73 -2.70
C LYS A 33 16.69 0.03 -3.98
N ASN A 34 15.97 -1.09 -3.84
CA ASN A 34 15.43 -1.80 -4.98
C ASN A 34 14.46 -0.93 -5.80
N VAL A 35 13.67 -0.08 -5.14
CA VAL A 35 12.78 0.87 -5.80
C VAL A 35 13.56 1.92 -6.61
N LEU A 36 14.68 2.43 -6.06
CA LEU A 36 15.53 3.40 -6.77
C LEU A 36 16.26 2.78 -7.98
N GLU A 37 16.63 1.51 -7.89
CA GLU A 37 17.34 0.80 -8.97
C GLU A 37 16.39 0.22 -10.03
N SER A 38 15.09 0.19 -9.74
CA SER A 38 14.09 -0.38 -10.65
C SER A 38 13.70 0.60 -11.77
N PRO A 39 13.48 0.13 -13.01
CA PRO A 39 13.00 0.97 -14.10
C PRO A 39 11.63 1.57 -13.80
N GLU A 40 11.41 2.84 -14.14
CA GLU A 40 10.13 3.53 -13.88
C GLU A 40 8.92 2.80 -14.46
N THR A 41 9.07 2.16 -15.62
CA THR A 41 7.99 1.40 -16.28
C THR A 41 7.51 0.24 -15.41
N LEU A 42 8.43 -0.47 -14.75
CA LEU A 42 8.09 -1.56 -13.85
C LEU A 42 7.39 -1.03 -12.59
N LEU A 43 7.90 0.08 -12.04
CA LEU A 43 7.31 0.77 -10.89
C LEU A 43 5.87 1.22 -11.17
N ARG A 44 5.63 1.83 -12.34
CA ARG A 44 4.29 2.26 -12.78
C ARG A 44 3.36 1.08 -12.99
N GLY A 45 3.85 -0.01 -13.60
CA GLY A 45 3.09 -1.24 -13.81
C GLY A 45 2.66 -1.89 -12.49
N LEU A 46 3.61 -2.05 -11.56
CA LEU A 46 3.33 -2.56 -10.21
C LEU A 46 2.36 -1.66 -9.44
N GLY A 47 2.59 -0.34 -9.46
CA GLY A 47 1.72 0.62 -8.80
C GLY A 47 0.28 0.57 -9.33
N LEU A 48 0.12 0.51 -10.65
CA LEU A 48 -1.21 0.38 -11.27
C LEU A 48 -1.87 -0.95 -10.91
N ALA A 49 -1.13 -2.07 -10.96
CA ALA A 49 -1.65 -3.38 -10.59
C ALA A 49 -2.12 -3.40 -9.12
N MET A 50 -1.34 -2.83 -8.20
CA MET A 50 -1.71 -2.71 -6.79
C MET A 50 -2.93 -1.80 -6.58
N ALA A 51 -3.03 -0.68 -7.31
CA ALA A 51 -4.18 0.21 -7.24
C ALA A 51 -5.47 -0.48 -7.72
N VAL A 52 -5.40 -1.19 -8.85
CA VAL A 52 -6.54 -1.96 -9.39
C VAL A 52 -6.97 -3.05 -8.40
N LEU A 53 -6.01 -3.83 -7.87
CA LEU A 53 -6.29 -4.86 -6.87
C LEU A 53 -6.93 -4.27 -5.61
N GLY A 54 -6.44 -3.13 -5.12
CA GLY A 54 -7.02 -2.43 -3.98
C GLY A 54 -8.47 -2.02 -4.20
N VAL A 55 -8.78 -1.44 -5.37
CA VAL A 55 -10.16 -1.07 -5.75
C VAL A 55 -11.06 -2.30 -5.86
N VAL A 56 -10.57 -3.38 -6.48
CA VAL A 56 -11.33 -4.63 -6.62
C VAL A 56 -11.61 -5.26 -5.25
N LEU A 57 -10.63 -5.29 -4.34
CA LEU A 57 -10.81 -5.80 -2.97
C LEU A 57 -11.82 -4.96 -2.19
N VAL A 58 -11.67 -3.63 -2.19
CA VAL A 58 -12.62 -2.73 -1.52
C VAL A 58 -14.02 -2.89 -2.11
N GLY A 59 -14.13 -2.97 -3.43
CA GLY A 59 -15.39 -3.20 -4.15
C GLY A 59 -16.03 -4.54 -3.79
N ALA A 60 -15.25 -5.62 -3.72
CA ALA A 60 -15.73 -6.95 -3.34
C ALA A 60 -16.25 -6.98 -1.89
N ILE A 61 -15.51 -6.37 -0.96
CA ILE A 61 -15.93 -6.26 0.45
C ILE A 61 -17.21 -5.42 0.56
N ARG A 62 -17.29 -4.31 -0.20
CA ARG A 62 -18.40 -3.36 -0.14
C ARG A 62 -19.68 -3.88 -0.80
N TYR A 63 -19.58 -4.66 -1.88
CA TYR A 63 -20.72 -5.16 -2.66
C TYR A 63 -21.22 -6.53 -2.18
N GLY A 64 -20.39 -7.28 -1.45
CA GLY A 64 -20.78 -8.56 -0.82
C GLY A 64 -21.52 -8.42 0.52
N SER A 65 -21.76 -7.19 1.00
CA SER A 65 -22.47 -6.86 2.26
C SER A 65 -23.75 -6.10 1.97
#